data_AF-B4EB69-F1
#
_entry.id   AF-B4EB69-F1
#
_cell.length_a   1.000
_cell.length_b   1.000
_cell.length_c   1.000
_cell.angle_alpha   90.00
_cell.angle_beta   90.00
_cell.angle_gamma   90.00
#
_symmetry.space_group_name_H-M   'P 1'
#
loop_
_entity.id
_entity.type
_entity.pdbx_description
1 polymer ?
#
loop_
_entity_poly.entity_id
_entity_poly.type
_entity_poly.pdbx_seq_one_letter_code
_entity_poly.pdbx_strand_id
1 'polypeptide(L)' 'MLPPLPSFPDELRGLTCGAKTRAGTPCKLTALYRNGRCKLHGGLSTGPRTAEGKARAALNGRALKRKQTP' A
#
# COMPACT_ATOMS: atom_id res chain seq x y z
N MET A 1 -14.43 34.31 -5.20
CA MET A 1 -14.60 33.22 -6.20
C MET A 1 -13.48 32.22 -5.99
N LEU A 2 -13.78 30.92 -5.90
CA LEU A 2 -12.75 29.89 -5.79
C LEU A 2 -12.11 29.69 -7.18
N PRO A 3 -10.77 29.62 -7.31
CA PRO A 3 -10.15 29.38 -8.61
C PRO A 3 -10.59 28.03 -9.20
N PRO A 4 -10.62 27.88 -10.53
CA PRO A 4 -10.88 26.59 -11.15
C PRO A 4 -9.81 25.59 -10.70
N LEU A 5 -10.24 24.47 -10.13
CA LEU A 5 -9.34 23.35 -9.83
C LEU A 5 -8.76 22.82 -11.16
N PRO A 6 -7.46 22.46 -11.20
CA PRO A 6 -6.87 21.88 -12.40
C PRO A 6 -7.56 20.56 -12.76
N SER A 7 -7.59 20.24 -14.05
CA SER A 7 -8.06 18.93 -14.52
C SER A 7 -7.23 17.81 -13.87
N PHE A 8 -7.89 16.71 -13.51
CA PHE A 8 -7.19 15.55 -12.95
C PHE A 8 -6.14 15.01 -13.94
N PRO A 9 -4.89 14.75 -13.51
CA PRO A 9 -3.84 14.29 -14.41
C PRO A 9 -4.17 12.94 -15.05
N ASP A 10 -4.01 12.82 -16.37
CA ASP A 10 -4.30 11.57 -17.08
C ASP A 10 -3.38 10.42 -16.66
N GLU A 11 -2.16 10.71 -16.23
CA GLU A 11 -1.19 9.73 -15.72
C GLU A 11 -1.69 8.97 -14.48
N LEU A 12 -2.61 9.57 -13.72
CA LEU A 12 -3.20 8.98 -12.53
C LEU A 12 -4.49 8.21 -12.84
N ARG A 13 -4.97 8.26 -14.09
CA ARG A 13 -6.20 7.61 -14.53
C ARG A 13 -5.98 6.09 -14.60
N GLY A 14 -6.84 5.34 -13.91
CA GLY A 14 -6.78 3.88 -13.93
C GLY A 14 -5.67 3.27 -13.08
N LEU A 15 -5.09 4.04 -12.15
CA LEU A 15 -4.07 3.52 -11.22
C LEU A 15 -4.60 2.28 -10.49
N THR A 16 -3.81 1.21 -10.51
CA THR A 16 -4.12 -0.04 -9.81
C THR A 16 -3.27 -0.20 -8.57
N CYS A 17 -3.71 -1.04 -7.65
CA CYS A 17 -3.01 -1.27 -6.39
C CYS A 17 -1.59 -1.83 -6.61
N GLY A 18 -1.38 -2.66 -7.64
CA GLY A 18 -0.06 -3.17 -8.04
C GLY A 18 0.65 -4.07 -7.03
N ALA A 19 0.05 -4.35 -5.86
CA ALA A 19 0.65 -5.24 -4.86
C ALA A 19 0.66 -6.70 -5.37
N LYS A 20 1.71 -7.46 -5.02
CA LYS A 20 1.80 -8.89 -5.37
C LYS A 20 0.70 -9.66 -4.66
N THR A 21 -0.15 -10.33 -5.43
CA THR A 21 -1.20 -11.21 -4.90
C THR A 21 -0.62 -12.55 -4.45
N ARG A 22 -1.44 -13.38 -3.80
CA ARG A 22 -1.08 -14.77 -3.46
C ARG A 22 -0.75 -15.61 -4.69
N ALA A 23 -1.37 -15.32 -5.83
CA ALA A 23 -1.11 -15.97 -7.12
C ALA A 23 0.17 -15.46 -7.80
N GLY A 24 0.89 -14.52 -7.19
CA GLY A 24 2.13 -13.95 -7.74
C GLY A 24 1.95 -12.83 -8.76
N THR A 25 0.72 -12.55 -9.18
CA THR A 25 0.38 -11.49 -10.15
C THR A 25 0.10 -10.14 -9.46
N PRO A 26 0.23 -9.00 -10.16
CA PRO A 26 -0.07 -7.68 -9.59
C PRO A 26 -1.58 -7.48 -9.36
N CYS A 27 -1.93 -6.81 -8.26
CA CYS A 27 -3.30 -6.51 -7.91
C CYS A 27 -3.91 -5.45 -8.85
N LYS A 28 -5.05 -5.80 -9.46
CA LYS A 28 -5.77 -4.98 -10.45
C LYS A 28 -6.85 -4.06 -9.87
N LEU A 29 -7.06 -4.05 -8.54
CA LEU A 29 -8.07 -3.18 -7.93
C LEU A 29 -7.69 -1.70 -8.10
N THR A 30 -8.67 -0.89 -8.51
CA THR A 30 -8.55 0.58 -8.70
C THR A 30 -9.12 1.39 -7.55
N ALA A 31 -9.84 0.76 -6.62
CA ALA A 31 -10.28 1.39 -5.38
C ALA A 31 -9.09 1.54 -4.40
N LEU A 32 -8.37 2.64 -4.54
CA LEU A 32 -7.16 2.95 -3.78
C LEU A 32 -7.43 3.95 -2.65
N TYR A 33 -6.71 3.77 -1.55
CA TYR A 33 -6.69 4.72 -0.44
C TYR A 33 -5.51 5.68 -0.60
N ARG A 34 -5.38 6.67 0.31
CA ARG A 34 -4.34 7.73 0.24
C ARG A 34 -2.90 7.19 0.12
N ASN A 35 -2.64 5.97 0.56
CA ASN A 35 -1.34 5.30 0.46
C ASN A 35 -1.12 4.54 -0.86
N GLY A 36 -2.04 4.66 -1.83
CA GLY A 36 -1.97 4.01 -3.14
C GLY A 36 -2.26 2.50 -3.13
N ARG A 37 -2.69 1.93 -1.99
CA ARG A 37 -3.04 0.51 -1.88
C ARG A 37 -4.54 0.31 -1.72
N CYS A 38 -5.04 -0.84 -2.16
CA CYS A 38 -6.45 -1.21 -1.97
C CYS A 38 -6.70 -1.77 -0.57
N LYS A 39 -7.98 -1.96 -0.20
CA LYS A 39 -8.38 -2.48 1.11
C LYS A 39 -7.71 -3.81 1.49
N LEU A 40 -7.42 -4.67 0.51
CA LEU A 40 -6.84 -5.99 0.71
C LEU A 40 -5.31 -5.96 0.91
N HIS A 41 -4.65 -4.89 0.47
CA HIS A 41 -3.19 -4.77 0.50
C HIS A 41 -2.73 -3.59 1.36
N GLY A 42 -3.45 -3.33 2.46
CA GLY A 42 -3.07 -2.33 3.45
C GLY A 42 -3.59 -0.92 3.20
N GLY A 43 -4.50 -0.72 2.25
CA GLY A 43 -5.14 0.59 2.00
C GLY A 43 -5.82 1.20 3.23
N LEU A 44 -6.42 0.35 4.06
CA LEU A 44 -7.05 0.74 5.33
C LEU A 44 -6.08 0.72 6.53
N SER A 45 -4.83 0.30 6.32
CA SER A 45 -3.86 0.24 7.41
C SER A 45 -3.48 1.64 7.85
N THR A 46 -3.43 1.83 9.17
CA THR A 46 -3.00 3.09 9.79
C THR A 46 -1.56 3.01 10.29
N GLY A 47 -0.90 1.85 10.10
CA GLY A 47 0.43 1.59 10.63
C GLY A 47 0.47 1.51 12.17
N PRO A 48 1.66 1.21 12.74
CA PRO A 48 1.84 1.25 14.18
C PRO A 48 1.82 2.70 14.69
N ARG A 49 0.97 2.97 15.70
CA ARG A 49 0.81 4.30 16.30
C ARG A 49 1.72 4.55 17.51
N THR A 50 2.12 3.50 18.22
CA THR A 50 2.97 3.59 19.42
C THR A 50 4.46 3.52 19.06
N ALA A 51 5.32 4.06 19.93
CA ALA A 51 6.77 3.98 19.77
C ALA A 51 7.26 2.52 19.71
N GLU A 52 6.77 1.67 20.61
CA GLU A 52 7.07 0.24 20.64
C GLU A 52 6.63 -0.47 19.35
N GLY A 53 5.44 -0.15 18.83
CA GLY A 53 4.94 -0.72 17.59
C GLY A 53 5.79 -0.33 16.39
N LYS A 54 6.24 0.92 16.33
CA LYS A 54 7.16 1.41 15.29
C LYS A 54 8.52 0.71 15.39
N ALA A 55 9.07 0.57 16.60
CA ALA A 55 10.32 -0.14 16.84
C ALA A 55 10.24 -1.60 16.38
N ARG A 56 9.16 -2.31 16.73
CA ARG A 56 8.92 -3.69 16.27
C ARG A 56 8.84 -3.78 14.74
N ALA A 57 8.09 -2.89 14.10
CA ALA A 57 7.94 -2.89 12.64
C ALA A 57 9.29 -2.64 11.92
N ALA A 58 10.15 -1.77 12.48
CA ALA A 58 11.47 -1.48 11.91
C ALA A 58 12.42 -2.70 11.93
N LEU A 59 12.27 -3.60 12.92
CA LEU A 59 13.08 -4.82 13.01
C LEU A 59 12.75 -5.85 11.92
N ASN A 60 11.52 -5.83 11.37
CA ASN A 60 11.08 -6.81 10.36
C ASN A 60 11.97 -6.84 9.10
N GLY A 61 12.53 -5.70 8.70
CA GLY A 61 13.42 -5.63 7.54
C GLY A 61 14.83 -6.19 7.78
N ARG A 62 15.23 -6.29 9.06
CA ARG A 62 16.57 -6.74 9.48
C ARG A 62 16.60 -8.21 9.89
N ALA A 63 15.45 -8.78 10.25
CA ALA A 63 15.34 -10.17 10.65
C ALA A 63 15.68 -11.11 9.49
N LEU A 64 16.50 -12.15 9.76
CA LEU A 64 16.75 -13.23 8.81
C LEU A 64 15.41 -13.89 8.47
N LYS A 65 15.05 -13.87 7.18
CA LYS A 65 13.84 -14.55 6.72
C LYS A 65 14.06 -16.05 6.85
N ARG A 66 13.29 -16.71 7.72
CA ARG A 66 13.21 -18.17 7.73
C ARG A 66 12.79 -18.64 6.34
N LYS A 67 13.48 -19.64 5.81
CA LYS A 67 13.06 -20.32 4.57
C LYS A 67 11.68 -20.91 4.84
N GLN A 68 10.69 -20.50 4.06
CA GLN A 68 9.40 -21.19 4.05
C GLN A 68 9.65 -22.59 3.49
N THR A 69 9.37 -23.62 4.28
CA THR A 69 9.23 -24.99 3.76
C THR A 69 8.00 -25.03 2.85
N PRO A 70 8.09 -25.72 1.70
CA PRO A 70 6.99 -25.84 0.75
C PRO A 70 5.72 -26.45 1.37
#